data_AF-A0A3D3SYW4-F1
#
_entry.id   AF-A0A3D3SYW4-F1
#
_cell.length_a   1.000
_cell.length_b   1.000
_cell.length_c   1.000
_cell.angle_alpha   90.00
_cell.angle_beta   90.00
_cell.angle_gamma   90.00
#
_symmetry.space_group_name_H-M   'P 1'
#
loop_
_entity.id
_entity.type
_entity.pdbx_description
1 polymer ?
#
loop_
_entity_poly.entity_id
_entity_poly.type
_entity_poly.pdbx_seq_one_letter_code
_entity_poly.pdbx_strand_id
1 'polypeptide(L)'
;MGHSEGGIATAQSTHGVFNGLIISGWTCTHARNSEFDGIKSPKRIPVVAVASIDDGWRKGKANEGRCANKADGRNLVQIDLEGRRHDTHHSTVARDAVAEFLTDRLRP
;
A
#
# COMPACT_ATOMS: atom_id res chain seq x y z
N MET A 1 -0.03 -10.27 0.78
CA MET A 1 0.56 -9.14 0.00
C MET A 1 -0.15 -9.06 -1.34
N GLY A 2 -0.08 -7.91 -2.01
CA GLY A 2 -0.61 -7.80 -3.38
C GLY A 2 -0.10 -6.60 -4.15
N HIS A 3 -0.14 -6.72 -5.48
CA HIS A 3 0.28 -5.72 -6.45
C HIS A 3 -0.89 -5.28 -7.33
N SER A 4 -0.99 -3.99 -7.66
CA SER A 4 -2.03 -3.45 -8.54
C SER A 4 -3.43 -3.79 -8.01
N GLU A 5 -4.26 -4.52 -8.77
CA GLU A 5 -5.54 -5.08 -8.32
C GLU A 5 -5.39 -5.98 -7.08
N GLY A 6 -4.31 -6.74 -6.96
CA GLY A 6 -3.98 -7.48 -5.75
C GLY A 6 -3.68 -6.55 -4.56
N GLY A 7 -3.15 -5.35 -4.83
CA GLY A 7 -2.97 -4.29 -3.85
C GLY A 7 -4.30 -3.72 -3.37
N ILE A 8 -5.27 -3.58 -4.29
CA ILE A 8 -6.66 -3.26 -3.96
C ILE A 8 -7.23 -4.35 -3.05
N ALA A 9 -7.20 -5.61 -3.47
CA ALA A 9 -7.72 -6.73 -2.67
C ALA A 9 -7.06 -6.80 -1.27
N THR A 10 -5.76 -6.56 -1.19
CA THR A 10 -5.03 -6.52 0.09
C THR A 10 -5.53 -5.39 0.99
N ALA A 11 -5.72 -4.18 0.45
CA ALA A 11 -6.25 -3.04 1.19
C ALA A 11 -7.70 -3.25 1.62
N GLN A 12 -8.48 -3.96 0.82
CA GLN A 12 -9.91 -4.21 1.03
C GLN A 12 -10.21 -5.40 1.94
N SER A 13 -9.21 -6.23 2.24
CA SER A 13 -9.39 -7.38 3.13
C SER A 13 -9.74 -6.92 4.56
N THR A 14 -10.82 -7.48 5.09
CA THR A 14 -11.28 -7.26 6.47
C THR A 14 -10.73 -8.31 7.44
N HIS A 15 -9.96 -9.29 6.94
CA HIS A 15 -9.44 -10.38 7.76
C HIS A 15 -8.47 -9.87 8.82
N GLY A 16 -8.72 -10.24 10.08
CA GLY A 16 -7.98 -9.77 11.25
C GLY A 16 -6.79 -10.64 11.67
N VAL A 17 -6.46 -11.67 10.88
CA VAL A 17 -5.50 -12.73 11.24
C VAL A 17 -4.11 -12.54 10.63
N PHE A 18 -3.95 -11.55 9.76
CA PHE A 18 -2.64 -11.27 9.16
C PHE A 18 -1.74 -10.51 10.13
N ASN A 19 -0.46 -10.90 10.17
CA ASN A 19 0.54 -10.17 10.94
C ASN A 19 0.87 -8.82 10.32
N GLY A 20 0.68 -8.65 9.01
CA GLY A 20 0.93 -7.40 8.30
C GLY A 20 0.41 -7.41 6.87
N LEU A 21 0.32 -6.23 6.27
CA LEU A 21 -0.05 -6.07 4.87
C LEU A 21 1.07 -5.40 4.09
N ILE A 22 1.38 -5.96 2.92
CA ILE A 22 2.27 -5.34 1.94
C ILE A 22 1.39 -5.00 0.74
N ILE A 23 1.22 -3.71 0.49
CA ILE A 23 0.41 -3.15 -0.59
C ILE A 23 1.38 -2.50 -1.59
N SER A 24 1.41 -2.97 -2.83
CA SER A 24 2.27 -2.39 -3.85
C SER A 24 1.46 -1.98 -5.08
N GLY A 25 1.85 -0.89 -5.75
CA GLY A 25 1.12 -0.42 -6.93
C GLY A 25 -0.36 -0.11 -6.63
N TRP A 26 -0.71 0.17 -5.37
CA TRP A 26 -2.02 0.67 -4.92
C TRP A 26 -1.86 1.90 -3.99
N THR A 27 -2.78 2.87 -4.03
CA THR A 27 -2.72 4.16 -3.28
C THR A 27 -3.71 4.22 -2.12
N CYS A 28 -4.51 3.17 -1.93
CA CYS A 28 -5.56 3.09 -0.92
C CYS A 28 -6.61 4.20 -1.01
N THR A 29 -6.66 4.93 -2.13
CA THR A 29 -7.49 6.13 -2.31
C THR A 29 -8.38 5.95 -3.52
N HIS A 30 -9.63 6.42 -3.43
CA HIS A 30 -10.50 6.53 -4.60
C HIS A 30 -11.57 7.63 -4.42
N ALA A 31 -11.33 8.81 -4.98
CA ALA A 31 -12.15 10.01 -4.80
C ALA A 31 -13.62 9.89 -5.25
N ARG A 32 -13.94 8.90 -6.08
CA ARG A 32 -15.30 8.67 -6.63
C ARG A 32 -15.97 7.38 -6.16
N ASN A 33 -15.30 6.61 -5.32
CA ASN A 33 -15.82 5.32 -4.85
C ASN A 33 -15.28 5.04 -3.45
N SER A 34 -16.10 5.36 -2.45
CA SER A 34 -15.77 5.19 -1.04
C SER A 34 -15.49 3.74 -0.66
N GLU A 35 -15.99 2.76 -1.43
CA GLU A 35 -15.70 1.35 -1.15
C GLU A 35 -14.23 1.02 -1.31
N PHE A 36 -13.52 1.70 -2.23
CA PHE A 36 -12.09 1.52 -2.47
C PHE A 36 -11.20 2.59 -1.79
N ASP A 37 -11.82 3.53 -1.07
CA ASP A 37 -11.15 4.67 -0.45
C ASP A 37 -10.74 4.38 1.01
N GLY A 38 -9.81 3.45 1.20
CA GLY A 38 -9.22 3.19 2.51
C GLY A 38 -8.53 1.83 2.63
N ILE A 39 -8.17 1.50 3.87
CA ILE A 39 -7.63 0.21 4.28
C ILE A 39 -8.60 -0.39 5.29
N LYS A 40 -9.25 -1.50 4.93
CA LYS A 40 -10.35 -2.10 5.70
C LYS A 40 -9.92 -3.10 6.77
N SER A 41 -8.64 -3.47 6.80
CA SER A 41 -8.12 -4.37 7.82
C SER A 41 -8.08 -3.68 9.21
N PRO A 42 -8.16 -4.44 10.32
CA PRO A 42 -8.03 -3.88 11.66
C PRO A 42 -6.79 -3.00 11.82
N LYS A 43 -6.94 -1.82 12.44
CA LYS A 43 -5.88 -0.81 12.60
C LYS A 43 -4.62 -1.31 13.31
N ARG A 44 -4.72 -2.39 14.11
CA ARG A 44 -3.58 -3.04 14.77
C ARG A 44 -2.61 -3.74 13.80
N ILE A 45 -3.08 -4.16 12.62
CA ILE A 45 -2.26 -4.91 11.68
C ILE A 45 -1.35 -3.93 10.96
N PRO A 46 -0.02 -3.93 11.08
CA PRO A 46 0.83 -2.97 10.39
C PRO A 46 0.76 -3.07 8.85
N VAL A 47 1.04 -1.97 8.14
CA VAL A 47 1.07 -1.90 6.66
C VAL A 47 2.41 -1.32 6.19
N VAL A 48 2.96 -1.90 5.12
CA VAL A 48 3.89 -1.19 4.22
C VAL A 48 3.22 -1.00 2.86
N ALA A 49 3.21 0.24 2.37
CA ALA A 49 2.65 0.63 1.10
C ALA A 49 3.73 1.17 0.18
N VAL A 50 3.82 0.66 -1.04
CA VAL A 50 4.84 1.05 -2.02
C VAL A 50 4.17 1.45 -3.33
N ALA A 51 4.41 2.67 -3.80
CA ALA A 51 3.90 3.11 -5.09
C ALA A 51 4.80 4.19 -5.69
N SER A 52 4.85 4.27 -7.02
CA SER A 52 5.49 5.40 -7.69
C SER A 52 4.59 6.64 -7.65
N ILE A 53 5.15 7.81 -7.35
CA ILE A 53 4.39 9.07 -7.20
C ILE A 53 3.67 9.44 -8.51
N ASP A 54 4.34 9.22 -9.64
CA ASP A 54 3.82 9.59 -10.96
C ASP A 54 3.41 8.38 -11.81
N ASP A 55 3.05 7.27 -11.16
CA ASP A 55 2.53 6.08 -11.82
C ASP A 55 1.43 6.43 -12.82
N GLY A 56 1.70 6.19 -14.12
CA GLY A 56 0.78 6.53 -15.21
C GLY A 56 -0.58 5.83 -15.13
N TRP A 57 -0.68 4.77 -14.33
CA TRP A 57 -1.95 4.10 -14.07
C TRP A 57 -2.86 4.89 -13.13
N ARG A 58 -2.33 5.82 -12.32
CA ARG A 58 -3.10 6.60 -11.34
C ARG A 58 -2.99 8.11 -11.50
N LYS A 59 -1.89 8.63 -12.05
CA LYS A 59 -1.68 10.09 -12.17
C LYS A 59 -2.85 10.76 -12.90
N GLY A 60 -3.45 11.76 -12.28
CA GLY A 60 -4.61 12.50 -12.77
C GLY A 60 -5.94 11.74 -12.68
N LYS A 61 -5.99 10.57 -12.03
CA LYS A 61 -7.18 9.73 -11.93
C LYS A 61 -7.75 9.73 -10.51
N ALA A 62 -8.97 9.22 -10.36
CA ALA A 62 -9.67 9.19 -9.08
C ALA A 62 -8.93 8.41 -7.98
N ASN A 63 -8.01 7.52 -8.35
CA ASN A 63 -7.18 6.74 -7.46
C ASN A 63 -5.74 7.28 -7.31
N GLU A 64 -5.46 8.53 -7.70
CA GLU A 64 -4.24 9.21 -7.31
C GLU A 64 -4.23 9.47 -5.79
N GLY A 65 -3.07 9.30 -5.14
CA GLY A 65 -2.94 9.56 -3.72
C GLY A 65 -1.84 8.75 -3.06
N ARG A 66 -1.92 8.64 -1.73
CA ARG A 66 -0.97 7.92 -0.87
C ARG A 66 -1.74 7.13 0.17
N CYS A 67 -1.31 5.89 0.44
CA CYS A 67 -1.93 5.09 1.49
C CYS A 67 -1.73 5.72 2.88
N ALA A 68 -0.65 6.50 3.07
CA ALA A 68 -0.43 7.30 4.29
C ALA A 68 -1.60 8.22 4.65
N ASN A 69 -2.31 8.77 3.66
CA ASN A 69 -3.47 9.64 3.89
C ASN A 69 -4.68 8.87 4.46
N LYS A 70 -4.60 7.53 4.47
CA LYS A 70 -5.64 6.61 4.97
C LYS A 70 -5.13 5.78 6.15
N ALA A 71 -4.05 6.21 6.81
CA ALA A 71 -3.48 5.49 7.94
C ALA A 71 -4.44 5.45 9.14
N ASP A 72 -5.16 6.54 9.43
CA ASP A 72 -6.21 6.59 10.46
C ASP A 72 -5.81 5.97 11.81
N GLY A 73 -4.61 6.33 12.30
CA GLY A 73 -4.03 5.84 13.56
C GLY A 73 -3.41 4.44 13.50
N ARG A 74 -3.34 3.80 12.33
CA ARG A 74 -2.63 2.52 12.14
C ARG A 74 -1.12 2.74 11.96
N ASN A 75 -0.32 1.72 12.29
CA ASN A 75 1.09 1.68 11.89
C ASN A 75 1.19 1.44 10.38
N LEU A 76 1.58 2.47 9.62
CA LEU A 76 1.73 2.42 8.17
C LEU A 76 3.04 3.09 7.74
N VAL A 77 3.82 2.38 6.94
CA VAL A 77 5.00 2.90 6.25
C VAL A 77 4.65 3.13 4.78
N GLN A 78 4.87 4.34 4.28
CA GLN A 78 4.69 4.68 2.87
C GLN A 78 6.07 4.83 2.22
N ILE A 79 6.27 4.14 1.11
CA ILE A 79 7.45 4.22 0.27
C ILE A 79 7.01 4.77 -1.08
N ASP A 80 7.41 6.01 -1.33
CA ASP A 80 7.15 6.69 -2.58
C ASP A 80 8.35 6.49 -3.51
N LEU A 81 8.11 5.84 -4.63
CA LEU A 81 9.12 5.66 -5.67
C LEU A 81 9.06 6.82 -6.64
N GLU A 82 10.23 7.27 -7.09
CA GLU A 82 10.30 8.25 -8.16
C GLU A 82 9.91 7.64 -9.51
N GLY A 83 9.32 8.47 -10.37
CA GLY A 83 8.99 8.12 -11.74
C GLY A 83 7.60 7.53 -11.95
N ARG A 84 7.40 6.97 -13.16
CA ARG A 84 6.07 6.71 -13.73
C ARG A 84 5.68 5.23 -13.84
N ARG A 85 6.52 4.33 -13.31
CA ARG A 85 6.32 2.89 -13.43
C ARG A 85 5.20 2.42 -12.51
N HIS A 86 4.42 1.45 -13.01
CA HIS A 86 3.43 0.75 -12.19
C HIS A 86 4.09 -0.33 -11.33
N ASP A 87 4.99 -1.10 -11.94
CA ASP A 87 5.78 -2.11 -11.26
C ASP A 87 6.74 -1.50 -10.24
N THR A 88 6.75 -2.05 -9.03
CA THR A 88 7.61 -1.60 -7.92
C THR A 88 8.80 -2.52 -7.67
N HIS A 89 8.74 -3.78 -8.15
CA HIS A 89 9.70 -4.83 -7.81
C HIS A 89 11.12 -4.61 -8.35
N HIS A 90 11.28 -3.76 -9.38
CA HIS A 90 12.58 -3.37 -9.90
C HIS A 90 13.35 -2.42 -8.97
N SER A 91 12.66 -1.72 -8.07
CA SER A 91 13.28 -0.77 -7.14
C SER A 91 13.92 -1.51 -5.98
N THR A 92 15.22 -1.27 -5.76
CA THR A 92 15.92 -1.77 -4.56
C THR A 92 15.30 -1.20 -3.29
N VAL A 93 14.95 0.09 -3.28
CA VAL A 93 14.26 0.75 -2.16
C VAL A 93 12.94 0.04 -1.81
N ALA A 94 12.17 -0.37 -2.82
CA ALA A 94 10.94 -1.12 -2.59
C ALA A 94 11.21 -2.49 -1.97
N ARG A 95 12.21 -3.21 -2.49
CA ARG A 95 12.60 -4.54 -2.01
C ARG A 95 13.13 -4.49 -0.59
N ASP A 96 13.97 -3.50 -0.28
CA ASP A 96 14.58 -3.32 1.04
C ASP A 96 13.52 -2.96 2.07
N ALA A 97 12.59 -2.05 1.74
CA ALA A 97 11.49 -1.71 2.64
C ALA A 97 10.55 -2.89 2.92
N VAL A 98 10.30 -3.74 1.92
CA VAL A 98 9.51 -4.97 2.12
C VAL A 98 10.29 -5.97 2.97
N ALA A 99 11.59 -6.14 2.73
CA ALA A 99 12.44 -7.02 3.52
C ALA A 99 12.50 -6.58 4.99
N GLU A 100 12.79 -5.30 5.26
CA GLU A 100 12.78 -4.70 6.61
C GLU A 100 11.41 -4.89 7.28
N PHE A 101 10.32 -4.65 6.55
CA PHE A 101 8.98 -4.86 7.09
C PHE A 101 8.78 -6.31 7.55
N LEU A 102 9.19 -7.28 6.71
CA LEU A 102 9.07 -8.71 7.02
C LEU A 102 9.98 -9.14 8.17
N THR A 103 11.20 -8.64 8.25
CA THR A 103 12.20 -9.12 9.23
C THR A 103 12.14 -8.39 10.55
N ASP A 104 11.81 -7.10 10.58
CA ASP A 104 12.02 -6.27 11.76
C ASP A 104 10.70 -5.80 12.38
N ARG A 105 9.64 -5.74 11.58
CA ARG A 105 8.33 -5.20 12.02
C ARG A 105 7.23 -6.25 12.17
N LEU A 106 7.45 -7.46 11.66
CA LEU A 106 6.51 -8.58 11.74
C LEU A 106 7.02 -9.75 12.61
N ARG A 107 8.18 -9.63 13.24
CA ARG A 107 8.62 -10.64 14.22
C ARG A 107 7.74 -10.56 15.48
N PRO A 108 7.33 -11.71 16.05
CA PRO A 108 6.57 -11.76 17.31
C PRO A 108 7.30 -11.10 18.48
#